data_AF-A0AAW0IGE2-F1
#
_entry.id   AF-A0AAW0IGE2-F1
#
_cell.length_a   1.000
_cell.length_b   1.000
_cell.length_c   1.000
_cell.angle_alpha   90.00
_cell.angle_beta   90.00
_cell.angle_gamma   90.00
#
_symmetry.space_group_name_H-M   'P 1'
#
loop_
_entity.id
_entity.type
_entity.pdbx_description
1 polymer ?
#
loop_
_entity_poly.entity_id
_entity_poly.type
_entity_poly.pdbx_seq_one_letter_code
_entity_poly.pdbx_strand_id
1 'polypeptide(L)'
;LKPNCAIFIKLLLVQCLAIGCVSKDFDFFYLVQQGPGSYCDTRQSRCYQTTGKPKTDFGIHGLWPNYNDDSYPSNYDPNSPYVQSKVPMSY
;
A
#
# COMPACT_ATOMS: atom_id res chain seq x y z
N LEU A 1 -31.63 -36.34 19.09
CA LEU A 1 -30.58 -36.43 18.04
C LEU A 1 -29.24 -36.10 18.70
N LYS A 2 -28.21 -36.94 18.52
CA LYS A 2 -26.85 -36.59 18.99
C LYS A 2 -26.25 -35.57 18.02
N PRO A 3 -25.74 -34.42 18.51
CA PRO A 3 -25.03 -33.50 17.64
C PRO A 3 -23.78 -34.21 17.12
N ASN A 4 -23.72 -34.45 15.82
CA ASN A 4 -22.58 -35.07 15.18
C ASN A 4 -21.43 -34.06 15.19
N CYS A 5 -20.49 -34.23 16.14
CA CYS A 5 -19.32 -33.36 16.33
C CYS A 5 -18.54 -33.12 15.01
N ALA A 6 -18.50 -34.12 14.13
CA ALA A 6 -17.92 -34.02 12.80
C ALA A 6 -18.58 -32.98 11.89
N ILE A 7 -19.89 -32.73 12.02
CA ILE A 7 -20.61 -31.70 11.25
C ILE A 7 -20.17 -30.31 11.71
N PHE A 8 -20.06 -30.10 13.03
CA PHE A 8 -19.60 -28.83 13.59
C PHE A 8 -18.14 -28.52 13.22
N ILE A 9 -17.27 -29.52 13.24
CA ILE A 9 -15.87 -29.36 12.80
C ILE A 9 -15.82 -29.00 11.31
N LYS A 10 -16.60 -29.66 10.46
CA LYS A 10 -16.66 -29.34 9.02
C LYS A 10 -17.18 -27.93 8.77
N LEU A 11 -18.23 -27.51 9.49
CA LEU A 11 -18.77 -26.15 9.39
C LEU A 11 -17.75 -25.10 9.84
N LEU A 12 -17.03 -25.36 10.93
CA LEU A 12 -15.97 -24.47 11.43
C LEU A 12 -14.84 -24.32 10.41
N LEU A 13 -14.38 -25.42 9.79
CA LEU A 13 -13.35 -25.39 8.76
C LEU A 13 -13.78 -24.60 7.51
N VAL A 14 -15.03 -24.80 7.05
CA VAL A 14 -15.60 -24.03 5.93
C VAL A 14 -15.66 -22.54 6.27
N GLN A 15 -16.04 -22.19 7.50
CA GLN A 15 -16.12 -20.81 7.93
C GLN A 15 -14.73 -20.15 8.09
N CYS A 16 -13.74 -20.88 8.60
CA CYS A 16 -12.35 -20.42 8.64
C CYS A 16 -11.78 -20.17 7.24
N LEU A 17 -12.07 -21.06 6.29
CA LEU A 17 -11.65 -20.91 4.88
C LEU A 17 -12.33 -19.72 4.18
N ALA A 18 -13.60 -19.45 4.50
CA ALA A 18 -14.33 -18.30 3.96
C ALA A 18 -13.79 -16.94 4.47
N ILE A 19 -13.26 -16.90 5.69
CA ILE A 19 -12.71 -15.67 6.31
C ILE A 19 -11.27 -15.40 5.82
N GLY A 20 -10.53 -16.43 5.41
CA GLY A 20 -9.11 -16.31 5.03
C GLY A 20 -8.81 -15.62 3.70
N CYS A 21 -9.81 -15.32 2.86
CA CYS A 21 -9.60 -14.93 1.45
C CYS A 21 -9.95 -13.47 1.09
N VAL A 22 -10.06 -12.54 2.05
CA VAL A 22 -10.34 -11.12 1.76
C VAL A 22 -9.13 -10.24 2.11
N SER A 23 -7.97 -10.58 1.53
CA SER A 23 -6.82 -9.67 1.46
C SER A 23 -6.84 -8.96 0.12
N LYS A 24 -6.59 -7.65 0.12
CA LYS A 24 -6.37 -6.90 -1.12
C LYS A 24 -5.01 -7.36 -1.66
N ASP A 25 -5.01 -7.97 -2.85
CA ASP A 25 -3.86 -8.76 -3.32
C ASP A 25 -2.88 -7.92 -4.15
N PHE A 26 -1.59 -8.28 -4.09
CA PHE A 26 -0.49 -7.80 -4.92
C PHE A 26 0.70 -8.76 -4.74
N ASP A 27 1.58 -8.85 -5.74
CA ASP A 27 2.68 -9.82 -5.74
C ASP A 27 3.95 -9.27 -5.09
N PHE A 28 4.28 -8.00 -5.36
CA PHE A 28 5.49 -7.36 -4.85
C PHE A 28 5.33 -5.83 -4.73
N PHE A 29 6.35 -5.18 -4.14
CA PHE A 29 6.42 -3.73 -4.07
C PHE A 29 7.58 -3.18 -4.88
N TYR A 30 7.33 -2.08 -5.59
CA TYR A 30 8.38 -1.15 -6.00
C TYR A 30 8.59 -0.10 -4.92
N LEU A 31 9.81 -0.01 -4.39
CA LEU A 31 10.28 1.16 -3.64
C LEU A 31 10.91 2.14 -4.63
N VAL A 32 10.18 3.19 -4.98
CA VAL A 32 10.60 4.17 -5.98
C VAL A 32 11.23 5.37 -5.28
N GLN A 33 12.47 5.68 -5.67
CA GLN A 33 13.22 6.83 -5.19
C GLN A 33 13.44 7.83 -6.32
N GLN A 34 13.43 9.12 -5.99
CA GLN A 34 13.58 10.21 -6.95
C GLN A 34 14.69 11.16 -6.54
N GLY A 35 15.55 11.52 -7.50
CA GLY A 35 16.56 12.55 -7.34
C GLY A 35 15.94 13.95 -7.55
N PRO A 36 16.14 14.90 -6.62
CA PRO A 36 15.60 16.24 -6.77
C PRO A 36 16.21 16.98 -7.97
N GLY A 37 17.51 16.81 -8.28
CA GLY A 37 18.16 17.47 -9.41
C GLY A 37 17.51 17.15 -10.75
N SER A 38 17.40 15.86 -11.09
CA SER A 38 16.79 15.40 -12.36
C SER A 38 15.32 15.78 -12.51
N TYR A 39 14.58 15.90 -11.40
CA TYR A 39 13.19 16.34 -11.44
C TYR A 39 13.08 17.86 -11.65
N CYS A 40 13.92 18.62 -10.94
CA CYS A 40 13.89 20.08 -10.93
C CYS A 40 14.50 20.71 -12.20
N ASP A 41 15.38 20.00 -12.90
CA ASP A 41 16.00 20.48 -14.15
C ASP A 41 15.07 20.32 -15.38
N THR A 42 13.80 19.98 -15.16
CA THR A 42 12.75 19.95 -16.19
C THR A 42 12.02 21.29 -16.30
N ARG A 43 11.17 21.47 -17.31
CA ARG A 43 10.35 22.71 -17.47
C ARG A 43 9.25 22.89 -16.40
N GLN A 44 9.22 22.08 -15.35
CA GLN A 44 8.23 22.17 -14.29
C GLN A 44 8.60 23.27 -13.27
N SER A 45 7.65 24.17 -13.01
CA SER A 45 7.90 25.45 -12.32
C SER A 45 8.01 25.38 -10.78
N ARG A 46 7.79 24.23 -10.15
CA ARG A 46 7.78 24.10 -8.68
C ARG A 46 8.71 22.99 -8.18
N CYS A 47 9.95 23.40 -7.90
CA CYS A 47 11.04 22.53 -7.47
C CYS A 47 11.18 22.42 -5.93
N TYR A 48 10.69 23.43 -5.20
CA TYR A 48 10.91 23.54 -3.77
C TYR A 48 9.58 23.55 -3.01
N GLN A 49 9.56 22.79 -1.92
CA GLN A 49 8.46 22.81 -0.97
C GLN A 49 8.52 24.10 -0.13
N THR A 50 7.47 24.37 0.64
CA THR A 50 7.43 25.51 1.57
C THR A 50 8.53 25.45 2.64
N THR A 51 9.10 24.26 2.87
CA THR A 51 10.21 24.00 3.80
C THR A 51 11.59 24.33 3.21
N GLY A 52 11.67 24.72 1.94
CA GLY A 52 12.90 25.13 1.27
C GLY A 52 13.49 24.10 0.30
N LYS A 53 14.75 24.31 -0.10
CA LYS A 53 15.46 23.41 -1.00
C LYS A 53 15.71 22.07 -0.31
N PRO A 54 15.26 20.93 -0.88
CA PRO A 54 15.55 19.63 -0.33
C PRO A 54 17.05 19.33 -0.39
N LYS A 55 17.51 18.44 0.49
CA LYS A 55 18.87 17.89 0.40
C LYS A 55 19.08 17.25 -0.98
N THR A 56 20.32 17.22 -1.45
CA THR A 56 20.72 16.59 -2.72
C THR A 56 20.82 15.07 -2.60
N ASP A 57 19.88 14.47 -1.87
CA ASP A 57 19.78 13.03 -1.64
C ASP A 57 18.55 12.48 -2.38
N PHE A 58 18.49 11.17 -2.59
CA PHE A 58 17.28 10.54 -3.10
C PHE A 58 16.14 10.65 -2.07
N GLY A 59 15.00 11.16 -2.52
CA GLY A 59 13.76 11.18 -1.75
C GLY A 59 12.88 9.99 -2.12
N ILE A 60 12.02 9.56 -1.19
CA ILE A 60 10.98 8.56 -1.48
C ILE A 60 9.95 9.21 -2.43
N HIS A 61 9.74 8.59 -3.59
CA HIS A 61 8.65 8.95 -4.50
C HIS A 61 7.38 8.17 -4.14
N GLY A 62 7.51 6.88 -3.86
CA GLY A 62 6.39 6.05 -3.44
C GLY A 62 6.77 4.60 -3.18
N LEU A 63 5.85 3.90 -2.51
CA LEU A 63 5.85 2.44 -2.33
C LEU A 63 4.63 1.90 -3.07
N TRP A 64 4.85 1.19 -4.17
CA TRP A 64 3.78 0.82 -5.10
C TRP A 64 3.57 -0.69 -5.14
N PRO A 65 2.37 -1.20 -4.81
CA PRO A 65 2.03 -2.60 -5.03
C PRO A 65 1.94 -2.90 -6.53
N ASN A 66 2.43 -4.06 -6.95
CA ASN A 66 2.45 -4.50 -8.34
C ASN A 66 2.15 -5.99 -8.47
N TYR A 67 1.76 -6.40 -9.67
CA TYR A 67 1.56 -7.79 -10.05
C TYR A 67 2.68 -8.29 -10.98
N ASN A 68 2.88 -9.60 -11.03
CA ASN A 68 3.85 -10.27 -11.90
C ASN A 68 3.47 -10.22 -13.40
N ASP A 69 2.25 -9.79 -13.72
CA ASP A 69 1.76 -9.61 -15.10
C ASP A 69 1.99 -8.19 -15.64
N ASP A 70 2.89 -7.44 -15.00
CA ASP A 70 3.23 -6.03 -15.27
C ASP A 70 2.11 -5.01 -15.01
N SER A 71 0.93 -5.44 -14.52
CA SER A 71 -0.13 -4.55 -14.08
C SER A 71 0.05 -4.12 -12.61
N TYR A 72 -0.79 -3.18 -12.15
CA TYR A 72 -0.76 -2.72 -10.76
C TYR A 72 -2.15 -2.29 -10.27
N PRO A 73 -2.48 -2.56 -9.00
CA PRO A 73 -3.70 -2.02 -8.40
C PRO A 73 -3.54 -0.53 -8.11
N SER A 74 -4.61 0.24 -8.32
CA SER A 74 -4.67 1.65 -7.92
C SER A 74 -6.06 2.02 -7.40
N ASN A 75 -6.12 2.97 -6.47
CA ASN A 75 -7.37 3.51 -5.88
C ASN A 75 -8.33 2.43 -5.33
N TYR A 76 -7.80 1.40 -4.68
CA TYR A 76 -8.59 0.22 -4.27
C TYR A 76 -9.75 0.56 -3.31
N ASP A 77 -9.58 1.52 -2.40
CA ASP A 77 -10.54 1.80 -1.33
C ASP A 77 -10.84 3.29 -1.17
N PRO A 78 -11.92 3.79 -1.81
CA PRO A 78 -12.31 5.19 -1.68
C PRO A 78 -12.80 5.56 -0.27
N ASN A 79 -13.13 4.57 0.57
CA ASN A 79 -13.60 4.80 1.94
C ASN A 79 -12.46 4.84 2.97
N SER A 80 -11.20 4.68 2.52
CA SER A 80 -10.01 4.76 3.36
C SER A 80 -9.15 5.96 2.97
N PRO A 81 -9.61 7.20 3.24
CA PRO A 81 -8.83 8.40 2.92
C PRO A 81 -7.59 8.51 3.81
N TYR A 82 -6.63 9.32 3.36
CA TYR A 82 -5.46 9.67 4.15
C TYR A 82 -5.85 10.38 5.45
N VAL A 83 -5.28 9.93 6.57
CA VAL A 83 -5.48 10.53 7.90
C VAL A 83 -4.13 10.76 8.57
N GLN A 84 -3.67 12.03 8.60
CA GLN A 84 -2.35 12.44 9.13
C GLN A 84 -2.08 11.90 10.54
N SER A 85 -3.08 11.89 11.43
CA SER A 85 -2.90 11.45 12.83
C SER A 85 -2.55 9.96 12.96
N LYS A 86 -2.73 9.15 11.91
CA LYS A 86 -2.32 7.74 11.89
C LYS A 86 -0.86 7.53 11.47
N VAL A 87 -0.18 8.58 11.01
CA VAL A 87 1.24 8.57 10.66
C VAL A 87 1.98 9.46 11.65
N PRO A 88 2.31 8.95 12.86
CA PRO A 88 3.03 9.74 13.83
C PRO A 88 4.42 10.09 13.28
N MET A 89 4.82 11.34 13.44
CA MET A 89 6.21 11.74 13.20
C MET A 89 7.07 11.03 14.25
N SER A 90 8.01 10.20 13.79
CA SER A 90 9.08 9.68 14.64
C SER A 90 10.05 10.84 14.93
N TYR A 91 10.11 11.27 16.19
CA TYR A 91 11.13 12.17 16.70
C TYR A 91 12.39 11.40 17.08
#